data_AF-A0A3D2R6J8-F1
#
_entry.id   AF-A0A3D2R6J8-F1
#
_cell.length_a   1.000
_cell.length_b   1.000
_cell.length_c   1.000
_cell.angle_alpha   90.00
_cell.angle_beta   90.00
_cell.angle_gamma   90.00
#
_symmetry.space_group_name_H-M   'P 1'
#
loop_
_entity.id
_entity.type
_entity.pdbx_description
1 polymer ?
#
loop_
_entity_poly.entity_id
_entity_poly.type
_entity_poly.pdbx_seq_one_letter_code
_entity_poly.pdbx_strand_id
1 'polypeptide(L)'
;YPDLNSADGGVWIVPMMLGGGYHYMKLEGKYLDTQSVPEEEVGFAYHAIRANDNSTNPITLQDTSFTVDLGDVVIEEGTDIEVQMNVAEWFENPHTWNLYELYSMLMPNFNAQILMSENGANGVFSRDRKSVV
;
A
#
# COMPACT_ATOMS: atom_id res chain seq x y z
N TYR A 1 17.83 -0.05 0.47
CA TYR A 1 17.45 -0.26 -0.94
C TYR A 1 17.61 1.03 -1.75
N PRO A 2 18.83 1.48 -2.07
CA PRO A 2 19.05 2.68 -2.89
C PRO A 2 18.39 2.58 -4.27
N ASP A 3 18.35 1.38 -4.84
CA ASP A 3 17.87 1.16 -6.21
C ASP A 3 16.35 1.38 -6.35
N LEU A 4 15.56 1.01 -5.32
CA LEU A 4 14.12 1.28 -5.26
C LEU A 4 13.78 2.78 -5.18
N ASN A 5 14.71 3.59 -4.67
CA ASN A 5 14.57 5.04 -4.59
C ASN A 5 14.99 5.76 -5.87
N SER A 6 15.71 5.08 -6.78
CA SER A 6 16.14 5.65 -8.07
C SER A 6 15.22 5.31 -9.23
N ALA A 7 14.35 4.31 -9.06
CA ALA A 7 13.31 4.00 -10.04
C ALA A 7 12.37 5.20 -10.24
N ASP A 8 11.96 5.44 -11.49
CA ASP A 8 11.00 6.48 -11.90
C ASP A 8 11.36 7.91 -11.47
N GLY A 9 12.65 8.24 -11.35
CA GLY A 9 13.09 9.61 -11.04
C GLY A 9 12.87 10.06 -9.59
N GLY A 10 12.79 9.11 -8.65
CA GLY A 10 12.68 9.40 -7.22
C GLY A 10 11.25 9.58 -6.69
N VAL A 11 10.24 9.28 -7.51
CA VAL A 11 8.81 9.42 -7.14
C VAL A 11 8.41 8.47 -6.00
N TRP A 12 9.18 7.40 -5.79
CA TRP A 12 8.96 6.42 -4.73
C TRP A 12 9.57 6.81 -3.38
N ILE A 13 10.35 7.89 -3.30
CA ILE A 13 11.07 8.29 -2.07
C ILE A 13 10.09 8.81 -1.01
N VAL A 14 10.27 8.34 0.22
CA VAL A 14 9.61 8.93 1.40
C VAL A 14 10.48 10.08 1.91
N PRO A 15 9.91 11.27 2.20
CA PRO A 15 10.66 12.38 2.77
C PRO A 15 11.42 12.01 4.06
N MET A 16 12.64 12.51 4.22
CA MET A 16 13.47 12.23 5.40
C MET A 16 12.81 12.69 6.71
N MET A 17 11.99 13.73 6.66
CA MET A 17 11.20 14.20 7.81
C MET A 17 10.18 13.16 8.31
N LEU A 18 9.78 12.20 7.48
CA LEU A 18 8.89 11.08 7.84
C LEU A 18 9.66 9.77 8.13
N GLY A 19 10.99 9.86 8.31
CA GLY A 19 11.86 8.70 8.54
C GLY A 19 12.47 8.07 7.29
N GLY A 20 12.22 8.64 6.11
CA GLY A 20 12.83 8.22 4.85
C GLY A 20 12.45 6.80 4.41
N GLY A 21 13.02 6.35 3.29
CA GLY A 21 12.73 5.06 2.69
C GLY A 21 11.98 5.19 1.36
N TYR A 22 11.13 4.22 1.07
CA TYR A 22 10.34 4.13 -0.16
C TYR A 22 8.89 3.76 0.13
N HIS A 23 8.00 4.00 -0.83
CA HIS A 23 6.61 3.55 -0.77
C HIS A 23 6.51 2.06 -1.06
N TYR A 24 5.85 1.31 -0.17
CA TYR A 24 5.51 -0.10 -0.38
C TYR A 24 4.41 -0.26 -1.42
N MET A 25 3.47 0.70 -1.46
CA MET A 25 2.42 0.81 -2.46
C MET A 25 2.08 2.29 -2.65
N LYS A 26 1.85 2.70 -3.89
CA LYS A 26 1.39 4.05 -4.24
C LYS A 26 0.22 3.94 -5.22
N LEU A 27 -0.97 4.35 -4.79
CA LEU A 27 -2.19 4.37 -5.58
C LEU A 27 -2.86 5.74 -5.45
N GLU A 28 -3.04 6.42 -6.59
CA GLU A 28 -3.74 7.70 -6.68
C GLU A 28 -4.99 7.53 -7.53
N GLY A 29 -6.04 8.30 -7.24
CA GLY A 29 -7.29 8.23 -7.99
C GLY A 29 -8.29 9.28 -7.55
N LYS A 30 -9.55 9.08 -7.93
CA LYS A 30 -10.67 9.89 -7.49
C LYS A 30 -11.85 9.01 -7.09
N TYR A 31 -12.67 9.49 -6.18
CA TYR A 31 -13.99 8.92 -5.88
C TYR A 31 -15.06 10.01 -5.97
N LEU A 32 -16.30 9.60 -6.20
CA LEU A 32 -17.44 10.50 -6.14
C LEU A 32 -17.84 10.67 -4.67
N ASP A 33 -17.70 11.88 -4.13
CA ASP A 33 -18.14 12.23 -2.80
C ASP A 33 -19.66 12.45 -2.80
N THR A 34 -20.40 11.45 -2.31
CA THR A 34 -21.85 11.51 -2.21
C THR A 34 -22.34 12.22 -0.93
N GLN A 35 -21.43 12.76 -0.10
CA GLN A 35 -21.77 13.54 1.09
C GLN A 35 -21.81 15.06 0.79
N SER A 36 -21.20 15.51 -0.31
CA SER A 36 -21.27 16.89 -0.78
C SER A 36 -22.55 17.17 -1.57
N VAL A 37 -23.02 18.42 -1.60
CA VAL A 37 -24.16 18.86 -2.42
C VAL A 37 -23.79 20.13 -3.20
N PRO A 38 -23.63 20.07 -4.53
CA PRO A 38 -23.72 18.87 -5.38
C PRO A 38 -22.64 17.83 -5.07
N GLU A 39 -22.83 16.57 -5.50
CA GLU A 39 -21.78 15.54 -5.41
C GLU A 39 -20.57 15.97 -6.25
N GLU A 40 -19.36 15.74 -5.73
CA GLU A 40 -18.11 16.18 -6.35
C GLU A 40 -17.10 15.04 -6.49
N GLU A 41 -16.24 15.08 -7.50
CA GLU A 41 -15.10 14.17 -7.57
C GLU A 41 -13.98 14.64 -6.65
N VAL A 42 -13.62 13.81 -5.66
CA VAL A 42 -12.53 14.09 -4.71
C VAL A 42 -11.35 13.17 -5.01
N GLY A 43 -10.15 13.75 -5.07
CA GLY A 43 -8.91 12.99 -5.27
C GLY A 43 -8.49 12.27 -3.99
N PHE A 44 -7.99 11.04 -4.13
CA PHE A 44 -7.36 10.29 -3.03
C PHE A 44 -5.91 9.91 -3.36
N ALA A 45 -5.10 9.77 -2.31
CA ALA A 45 -3.69 9.40 -2.38
C ALA A 45 -3.39 8.32 -1.32
N TYR A 46 -3.46 7.05 -1.72
CA TYR A 46 -3.25 5.88 -0.89
C TYR A 46 -1.78 5.43 -0.96
N HIS A 47 -0.99 5.90 -0.01
CA HIS A 47 0.47 5.73 0.02
C HIS A 47 0.86 4.91 1.25
N ALA A 48 1.24 3.65 1.03
CA ALA A 48 1.71 2.76 2.09
C ALA A 48 3.23 2.89 2.27
N ILE A 49 3.66 3.21 3.48
CA ILE A 49 5.04 3.43 3.91
C ILE A 49 5.20 2.89 5.34
N ARG A 50 6.41 2.97 5.92
CA ARG A 50 6.59 2.75 7.36
C ARG A 50 5.71 3.70 8.18
N ALA A 51 5.02 3.18 9.18
CA ALA A 51 4.32 4.00 10.14
C ALA A 51 5.33 4.90 10.87
N ASN A 52 5.00 6.19 10.96
CA ASN A 52 5.90 7.21 11.49
C ASN A 52 5.12 8.18 12.39
N ASP A 53 5.60 8.39 13.61
CA ASP A 53 5.03 9.32 14.58
C ASP A 53 5.97 10.52 14.76
N ASN A 54 5.66 11.57 13.99
CA ASN A 54 6.40 12.83 13.97
C ASN A 54 6.21 13.69 15.23
N SER A 55 5.35 13.29 16.17
CA SER A 55 5.21 14.00 17.45
C SER A 55 6.34 13.67 18.44
N THR A 56 7.09 12.60 18.18
CA THR A 56 8.18 12.11 19.02
C THR A 56 9.55 12.60 18.54
N ASN A 57 10.53 12.69 19.45
CA ASN A 57 11.91 13.05 19.12
C ASN A 57 12.91 12.10 19.83
N PRO A 58 13.65 11.24 19.10
CA PRO A 58 13.59 11.05 17.64
C PRO A 58 12.23 10.52 17.18
N ILE A 59 11.93 10.70 15.90
CA ILE A 59 10.73 10.14 15.26
C ILE A 59 10.62 8.64 15.56
N THR A 60 9.44 8.21 15.99
CA THR A 60 9.15 6.80 16.22
C THR A 60 8.73 6.18 14.90
N LEU A 61 9.39 5.09 14.53
CA LEU A 61 9.12 4.35 13.29
C LEU A 61 8.67 2.94 13.65
N GLN A 62 7.65 2.46 12.95
CA GLN A 62 7.22 1.08 12.99
C GLN A 62 7.22 0.51 11.57
N ASP A 63 7.81 -0.67 11.41
CA ASP A 63 7.77 -1.36 10.14
C ASP A 63 6.36 -1.89 9.88
N THR A 64 5.90 -1.67 8.66
CA THR A 64 4.60 -2.05 8.10
C THR A 64 4.80 -2.81 6.79
N SER A 65 6.02 -3.28 6.54
CA SER A 65 6.28 -4.26 5.50
C SER A 65 5.69 -5.61 5.92
N PHE A 66 5.31 -6.41 4.92
CA PHE A 66 4.80 -7.75 5.15
C PHE A 66 5.36 -8.71 4.11
N THR A 67 5.41 -10.00 4.48
CA THR A 67 5.79 -11.06 3.55
C THR A 67 4.56 -11.57 2.84
N VAL A 68 4.63 -11.69 1.52
CA VAL A 68 3.62 -12.36 0.72
C VAL A 68 4.02 -13.82 0.56
N ASP A 69 3.22 -14.73 1.10
CA ASP A 69 3.38 -16.17 0.88
C ASP A 69 2.61 -16.59 -0.38
N LEU A 70 3.35 -16.98 -1.41
CA LEU A 70 2.81 -17.46 -2.70
C LEU A 70 2.76 -18.99 -2.79
N GLY A 71 3.12 -19.69 -1.70
CA GLY A 71 3.29 -21.13 -1.63
C GLY A 71 4.50 -21.65 -2.42
N ASP A 72 4.71 -22.96 -2.35
CA ASP A 72 5.83 -23.63 -3.03
C ASP A 72 5.74 -23.51 -4.56
N VAL A 73 6.83 -23.12 -5.20
CA VAL A 73 6.98 -23.04 -6.67
C VAL A 73 8.06 -24.01 -7.10
N VAL A 74 7.77 -24.85 -8.10
CA VAL A 74 8.78 -25.64 -8.82
C VAL A 74 9.29 -24.80 -9.99
N ILE A 75 10.60 -24.59 -10.06
CA ILE A 75 11.24 -23.77 -11.10
C ILE A 75 11.95 -24.68 -12.09
N GLU A 76 11.51 -24.60 -13.34
CA GLU A 76 12.09 -25.26 -14.50
C GLU A 76 12.41 -24.21 -15.58
N GLU A 77 13.07 -24.63 -16.66
CA GLU A 77 13.31 -23.74 -17.80
C GLU A 77 11.96 -23.27 -18.39
N GLY A 78 11.75 -21.95 -18.42
CA GLY A 78 10.51 -21.35 -18.92
C GLY A 78 9.37 -21.26 -17.91
N THR A 79 9.61 -21.47 -16.61
CA THR A 79 8.59 -21.23 -15.58
C THR A 79 8.23 -19.74 -15.48
N ASP A 80 6.96 -19.43 -15.74
CA ASP A 80 6.36 -18.13 -15.45
C ASP A 80 5.68 -18.16 -14.06
N ILE A 81 6.07 -17.24 -13.19
CA ILE A 81 5.42 -17.05 -11.88
C ILE A 81 4.53 -15.80 -11.96
N GLU A 82 3.22 -16.03 -12.08
CA GLU A 82 2.24 -14.95 -12.11
C GLU A 82 1.78 -14.59 -10.68
N VAL A 83 2.04 -13.34 -10.28
CA VAL A 83 1.56 -12.76 -9.03
C VAL A 83 0.39 -11.83 -9.34
N GLN A 84 -0.77 -12.13 -8.79
CA GLN A 84 -1.98 -11.36 -8.96
C GLN A 84 -2.20 -10.43 -7.77
N MET A 85 -2.65 -9.20 -8.04
CA MET A 85 -3.05 -8.21 -7.04
C MET A 85 -4.53 -7.91 -7.16
N ASN A 86 -5.33 -8.34 -6.17
CA ASN A 86 -6.69 -7.84 -6.01
C ASN A 86 -6.63 -6.46 -5.33
N VAL A 87 -6.77 -5.40 -6.13
CA VAL A 87 -6.66 -4.02 -5.64
C VAL A 87 -7.74 -3.69 -4.61
N ALA A 88 -8.92 -4.31 -4.70
CA ALA A 88 -10.03 -4.05 -3.77
C ALA A 88 -9.68 -4.42 -2.32
N GLU A 89 -8.85 -5.43 -2.10
CA GLU A 89 -8.48 -5.91 -0.75
C GLU A 89 -7.71 -4.86 0.05
N TRP A 90 -7.02 -3.91 -0.60
CA TRP A 90 -6.43 -2.75 0.10
C TRP A 90 -7.48 -1.89 0.83
N PHE A 91 -8.75 -1.98 0.42
CA PHE A 91 -9.86 -1.17 0.92
C PHE A 91 -10.91 -1.97 1.70
N GLU A 92 -10.78 -3.30 1.79
CA GLU A 92 -11.88 -4.15 2.26
C GLU A 92 -11.53 -4.95 3.52
N ASN A 93 -10.43 -5.70 3.54
CA ASN A 93 -10.17 -6.71 4.58
C ASN A 93 -8.77 -6.56 5.20
N PRO A 94 -8.62 -6.69 6.52
CA PRO A 94 -9.68 -6.86 7.51
C PRO A 94 -10.40 -5.54 7.85
N HIS A 95 -9.94 -4.41 7.33
CA HIS A 95 -10.51 -3.09 7.61
C HIS A 95 -11.13 -2.46 6.38
N THR A 96 -12.44 -2.22 6.45
CA THR A 96 -13.13 -1.43 5.43
C THR A 96 -12.62 0.01 5.45
N TRP A 97 -12.10 0.46 4.31
CA TRP A 97 -11.47 1.77 4.17
C TRP A 97 -12.51 2.85 3.89
N ASN A 98 -12.64 3.80 4.80
CA ASN A 98 -13.57 4.93 4.64
C ASN A 98 -12.91 6.06 3.86
N LEU A 99 -13.20 6.17 2.56
CA LEU A 99 -12.68 7.25 1.72
C LEU A 99 -13.16 8.65 2.15
N TYR A 100 -14.27 8.80 2.86
CA TYR A 100 -14.68 10.12 3.36
C TYR A 100 -13.76 10.63 4.50
N GLU A 101 -13.05 9.75 5.19
CA GLU A 101 -12.18 10.09 6.32
C GLU A 101 -10.70 9.94 5.98
N LEU A 102 -10.35 8.92 5.19
CA LEU A 102 -8.98 8.49 4.93
C LEU A 102 -8.64 8.54 3.43
N TYR A 103 -8.95 9.64 2.73
CA TYR A 103 -8.61 9.81 1.32
C TYR A 103 -7.23 10.42 1.06
N SER A 104 -6.68 11.22 1.98
CA SER A 104 -5.43 11.96 1.75
C SER A 104 -4.63 12.15 3.03
N MET A 105 -3.44 12.74 2.93
CA MET A 105 -2.54 12.99 4.07
C MET A 105 -2.24 11.73 4.89
N LEU A 106 -2.15 10.58 4.22
CA LEU A 106 -2.01 9.27 4.85
C LEU A 106 -0.57 8.93 5.26
N MET A 107 0.44 9.46 4.56
CA MET A 107 1.85 9.25 4.90
C MET A 107 2.20 9.64 6.36
N PRO A 108 1.81 10.82 6.88
CA PRO A 108 2.07 11.17 8.28
C PRO A 108 1.09 10.54 9.28
N ASN A 109 0.08 9.79 8.83
CA ASN A 109 -0.94 9.21 9.72
C ASN A 109 -0.51 7.82 10.19
N PHE A 110 0.04 7.74 11.41
CA PHE A 110 0.57 6.50 11.99
C PHE A 110 -0.44 5.35 11.95
N ASN A 111 -1.66 5.59 12.44
CA ASN A 111 -2.69 4.54 12.53
C ASN A 111 -3.15 4.09 11.14
N ALA A 112 -3.30 5.02 10.19
CA ALA A 112 -3.62 4.67 8.81
C ALA A 112 -2.57 3.74 8.21
N GLN A 113 -1.27 3.97 8.46
CA GLN A 113 -0.21 3.07 7.98
C GLN A 113 -0.31 1.66 8.57
N ILE A 114 -0.75 1.52 9.83
CA ILE A 114 -1.02 0.21 10.43
C ILE A 114 -2.18 -0.48 9.71
N LEU A 115 -3.30 0.22 9.51
CA LEU A 115 -4.47 -0.34 8.81
C LEU A 115 -4.14 -0.74 7.37
N MET A 116 -3.37 0.07 6.65
CA MET A 116 -2.89 -0.27 5.30
C MET A 116 -2.03 -1.53 5.29
N SER A 117 -1.13 -1.66 6.27
CA SER A 117 -0.28 -2.85 6.42
C SER A 117 -1.12 -4.11 6.66
N GLU A 118 -2.10 -4.00 7.55
CA GLU A 118 -3.01 -5.10 7.88
C GLU A 118 -3.85 -5.47 6.67
N ASN A 119 -4.38 -4.52 5.92
CA ASN A 119 -5.11 -4.83 4.69
C ASN A 119 -4.20 -5.48 3.62
N GLY A 120 -3.02 -4.91 3.41
CA GLY A 120 -2.01 -5.43 2.48
C GLY A 120 -1.64 -6.89 2.72
N ALA A 121 -1.48 -7.27 3.99
CA ALA A 121 -1.10 -8.61 4.39
C ALA A 121 -2.24 -9.65 4.28
N ASN A 122 -3.49 -9.22 4.06
CA ASN A 122 -4.67 -10.08 4.16
C ASN A 122 -5.40 -10.27 2.81
N GLY A 123 -4.70 -10.86 1.83
CA GLY A 123 -5.35 -11.37 0.62
C GLY A 123 -5.25 -10.47 -0.62
N VAL A 124 -4.53 -9.35 -0.54
CA VAL A 124 -4.21 -8.51 -1.71
C VAL A 124 -3.47 -9.31 -2.78
N PHE A 125 -2.45 -10.07 -2.38
CA PHE A 125 -1.59 -10.79 -3.30
C PHE A 125 -1.88 -12.29 -3.28
N SER A 126 -1.92 -12.88 -4.46
CA SER A 126 -2.04 -14.32 -4.63
C SER A 126 -1.25 -14.78 -5.85
N ARG A 127 -1.07 -16.09 -5.98
CA ARG A 127 -0.47 -16.71 -7.16
C ARG A 127 -1.56 -17.33 -8.03
N ASP A 128 -1.50 -17.11 -9.34
CA ASP A 128 -2.34 -17.88 -10.25
C ASP A 128 -1.96 -19.36 -10.19
N ARG A 129 -2.92 -20.23 -9.90
CA ARG A 129 -2.73 -21.68 -9.93
C ARG A 129 -3.42 -22.19 -11.18
N LYS A 130 -2.75 -22.07 -12.34
CA LYS A 130 -3.23 -22.72 -13.57
C LYS A 130 -3.40 -24.21 -13.28
N SER A 131 -4.65 -24.65 -13.30
CA SER A 131 -4.98 -26.06 -13.09
C SER A 131 -4.48 -26.82 -14.31
N VAL A 132 -3.54 -27.75 -14.11
CA VAL A 132 -3.15 -28.69 -15.15
C VAL A 132 -4.32 -29.67 -15.27
N VAL A 133 -5.08 -29.55 -16.36
CA VAL A 133 -6.17 -30.47 -16.73
C VAL A 133 -5.59 -31.65 -17.50
#